data_AF-A0A496Q5I6-F1
#
_entry.id   AF-A0A496Q5I6-F1
#
_cell.length_a   1.000
_cell.length_b   1.000
_cell.length_c   1.000
_cell.angle_alpha   90.00
_cell.angle_beta   90.00
_cell.angle_gamma   90.00
#
_symmetry.space_group_name_H-M   'P 1'
#
loop_
_entity.id
_entity.type
_entity.pdbx_description
1 polymer ?
#
loop_
_entity_poly.entity_id
_entity_poly.type
_entity_poly.pdbx_seq_one_letter_code
_entity_poly.pdbx_strand_id
1 'polypeptide(L)' 'MNHKISKPLITTIIPTYRRPKLLQRAIKSVLNQTYPHFQVCVYDNASGDETAEVVAEFAKKDPRVKYYCHPK' A
#
# COMPACT_ATOMS: atom_id res chain seq x y z
N MET A 1 -27.08 26.34 -1.54
CA MET A 1 -26.74 24.98 -1.07
C MET A 1 -25.23 24.82 -1.15
N ASN A 2 -24.52 24.86 -0.02
CA ASN A 2 -23.06 24.73 0.00
C ASN A 2 -22.70 23.25 0.03
N HIS A 3 -22.47 22.63 -1.13
CA HIS A 3 -21.95 21.27 -1.19
C HIS A 3 -20.45 21.34 -0.84
N LYS A 4 -20.08 20.89 0.37
CA LYS A 4 -18.68 20.58 0.67
C LYS A 4 -18.29 19.40 -0.22
N ILE A 5 -17.52 19.64 -1.27
CA ILE A 5 -16.92 18.56 -2.06
C ILE A 5 -15.82 17.94 -1.20
N SER A 6 -16.15 16.86 -0.49
CA SER A 6 -15.14 16.04 0.19
C SER A 6 -14.25 15.40 -0.86
N LYS A 7 -12.93 15.57 -0.73
CA LYS A 7 -11.96 14.88 -1.59
C LYS A 7 -12.21 13.36 -1.51
N PRO A 8 -12.42 12.64 -2.63
CA PRO A 8 -12.61 11.19 -2.59
C PRO A 8 -11.37 10.49 -2.03
N LEU A 9 -11.55 9.40 -1.28
CA LEU A 9 -10.43 8.55 -0.89
C LEU A 9 -10.10 7.61 -2.04
N ILE A 10 -8.86 7.63 -2.51
CA ILE A 10 -8.37 6.65 -3.49
C ILE A 10 -7.67 5.50 -2.75
N THR A 11 -8.05 4.26 -3.03
CA THR A 11 -7.37 3.08 -2.48
C THR A 11 -6.62 2.37 -3.59
N THR A 12 -5.29 2.30 -3.48
CA THR A 12 -4.47 1.50 -4.38
C THR A 12 -4.26 0.11 -3.78
N ILE A 13 -4.70 -0.90 -4.50
CA ILE A 13 -4.53 -2.31 -4.13
C ILE A 13 -3.31 -2.87 -4.86
N ILE A 14 -2.38 -3.45 -4.13
CA ILE A 14 -1.17 -4.09 -4.68
C ILE A 14 -1.20 -5.57 -4.29
N PRO A 15 -1.71 -6.46 -5.15
CA PRO A 15 -1.54 -7.89 -4.94
C PRO A 15 -0.07 -8.27 -5.18
N THR A 16 0.48 -9.13 -4.34
CA THR A 16 1.88 -9.56 -4.45
C THR A 16 2.07 -11.03 -4.07
N TYR A 17 3.08 -11.65 -4.66
CA TYR A 17 3.59 -12.95 -4.28
C TYR A 17 5.06 -13.03 -4.65
N ARG A 18 5.93 -13.20 -3.65
CA ARG A 18 7.39 -13.41 -3.76
C ARG A 18 8.13 -12.41 -4.66
N ARG A 19 7.86 -11.11 -4.48
CA ARG A 19 8.41 -10.03 -5.31
C ARG A 19 8.83 -8.80 -4.49
N PRO A 20 9.62 -8.93 -3.40
CA PRO A 20 9.90 -7.84 -2.46
C PRO A 20 10.50 -6.59 -3.14
N LYS A 21 11.44 -6.76 -4.08
CA LYS A 21 12.06 -5.63 -4.81
C LYS A 21 11.08 -4.86 -5.70
N LEU A 22 10.20 -5.56 -6.42
CA LEU A 22 9.19 -4.92 -7.26
C LEU A 22 8.09 -4.27 -6.42
N LEU A 23 7.72 -4.92 -5.31
CA LEU A 23 6.78 -4.39 -4.34
C LEU A 23 7.30 -3.07 -3.74
N GLN A 24 8.57 -3.03 -3.31
CA GLN A 24 9.20 -1.81 -2.81
C GLN A 24 9.11 -0.66 -3.82
N ARG A 25 9.39 -0.94 -5.10
CA ARG A 25 9.28 0.05 -6.18
C ARG A 25 7.84 0.52 -6.38
N ALA A 26 6.88 -0.41 -6.34
CA ALA A 26 5.46 -0.10 -6.51
C ALA A 26 4.92 0.77 -5.37
N ILE A 27 5.20 0.42 -4.11
CA ILE A 27 4.80 1.22 -2.94
C ILE A 27 5.39 2.62 -3.03
N LYS A 28 6.70 2.74 -3.31
CA LYS A 28 7.36 4.04 -3.48
C LYS A 28 6.72 4.89 -4.59
N SER A 29 6.29 4.27 -5.68
CA SER A 29 5.62 4.97 -6.79
C SER A 29 4.26 5.53 -6.37
N VAL A 30 3.46 4.76 -5.62
CA VAL A 30 2.15 5.22 -5.12
C VAL A 30 2.30 6.25 -4.00
N LEU A 31 3.32 6.15 -3.15
CA LEU A 31 3.55 7.15 -2.11
C LEU A 31 3.97 8.53 -2.67
N ASN A 32 4.52 8.58 -3.89
CA ASN A 32 4.96 9.80 -4.56
C ASN A 32 3.86 10.49 -5.40
N GLN A 33 2.59 10.10 -5.24
CA GLN A 33 1.48 10.74 -5.95
C GLN A 33 1.21 12.16 -5.41
N THR A 34 0.84 13.07 -6.31
CA THR A 34 0.54 14.48 -5.97
C THR A 34 -0.84 14.65 -5.31
N TYR A 35 -1.76 13.70 -5.50
CA TYR A 35 -3.04 13.70 -4.81
C TYR A 35 -2.85 13.19 -3.37
N PRO A 36 -3.30 13.92 -2.33
CA PRO A 36 -2.93 13.60 -0.95
C PRO A 36 -3.87 12.59 -0.27
N HIS A 37 -5.09 12.40 -0.77
CA HIS A 37 -6.13 11.64 -0.07
C HIS A 37 -6.23 10.21 -0.60
N PHE A 38 -5.23 9.39 -0.27
CA PHE A 38 -5.18 8.00 -0.68
C PHE A 38 -4.62 7.08 0.42
N GLN A 39 -4.82 5.78 0.21
CA GLN A 39 -4.20 4.71 0.98
C GLN A 39 -3.65 3.63 0.04
N VAL A 40 -2.69 2.85 0.54
CA VAL A 40 -2.07 1.72 -0.16
C VAL A 40 -2.35 0.46 0.64
N CYS A 41 -3.00 -0.52 0.01
CA CYS A 41 -3.29 -1.81 0.62
C CYS A 41 -2.54 -2.90 -0.14
N VAL A 42 -1.55 -3.50 0.52
CA VAL A 42 -0.78 -4.63 -0.02
C VAL A 42 -1.47 -5.92 0.40
N TYR A 43 -1.81 -6.76 -0.58
CA TYR A 43 -2.40 -8.07 -0.37
C TYR A 43 -1.39 -9.14 -0.78
N ASP A 44 -0.78 -9.78 0.21
CA ASP A 44 0.23 -10.81 0.03
C ASP A 44 -0.39 -12.21 0.06
N ASN A 45 -0.12 -12.99 -0.97
CA ASN A 45 -0.51 -14.38 -1.09
C ASN A 45 0.45 -15.33 -0.34
N ALA A 46 0.66 -15.08 0.95
CA ALA A 46 1.51 -15.89 1.83
C ALA A 46 2.94 -16.11 1.31
N SER A 47 3.60 -15.05 0.82
CA SER A 47 4.88 -15.15 0.11
C SER A 47 5.97 -15.92 0.84
N GLY A 48 6.08 -15.73 2.16
CA GLY A 48 7.06 -16.42 3.01
C GLY A 48 8.52 -16.03 2.75
N ASP A 49 8.75 -14.93 2.04
CA ASP A 49 10.04 -14.26 1.83
C ASP A 49 10.02 -12.87 2.49
N GLU A 50 10.92 -11.97 2.10
CA GLU A 50 11.09 -10.63 2.70
C GLU A 50 9.92 -9.65 2.39
N THR A 51 8.83 -10.13 1.79
CA THR A 51 7.67 -9.32 1.39
C THR A 51 7.05 -8.60 2.59
N ALA A 52 6.89 -9.26 3.73
CA ALA A 52 6.26 -8.66 4.92
C ALA A 52 7.13 -7.54 5.51
N GLU A 53 8.44 -7.77 5.57
CA GLU A 53 9.45 -6.83 6.05
C GLU A 53 9.46 -5.57 5.20
N VAL A 54 9.43 -5.72 3.86
CA VAL A 54 9.34 -4.58 2.93
C VAL A 54 8.13 -3.71 3.26
N VAL A 55 6.93 -4.31 3.40
CA VAL A 55 5.72 -3.52 3.70
C VAL A 55 5.79 -2.88 5.09
N ALA A 56 6.32 -3.60 6.08
CA ALA A 56 6.48 -3.09 7.45
C ALA A 56 7.40 -1.86 7.51
N GLU A 57 8.48 -1.80 6.73
CA GLU A 57 9.35 -0.63 6.65
C GLU A 57 8.62 0.62 6.14
N PHE A 58 7.72 0.46 5.17
CA PHE A 58 6.89 1.57 4.69
C PHE A 58 5.79 1.93 5.67
N ALA A 59 5.08 0.96 6.25
CA ALA A 59 4.00 1.20 7.20
C ALA A 59 4.46 1.91 8.48
N LYS A 60 5.72 1.66 8.91
CA LYS A 60 6.35 2.42 10.01
C LYS A 60 6.53 3.91 9.71
N LYS A 61 6.75 4.26 8.44
CA LYS A 61 7.04 5.63 7.98
C LYS A 61 5.79 6.36 7.49
N ASP A 62 4.80 5.62 6.99
CA ASP A 62 3.60 6.16 6.37
C ASP A 62 2.36 5.35 6.77
N PRO A 63 1.44 5.93 7.59
CA PRO A 63 0.26 5.23 8.08
C PRO A 63 -0.76 4.91 6.97
N ARG A 64 -0.58 5.45 5.76
CA ARG A 64 -1.42 5.13 4.59
C ARG A 64 -1.14 3.74 4.04
N VAL A 65 -0.02 3.10 4.41
CA VAL A 65 0.34 1.76 3.94
C VAL A 65 -0.20 0.70 4.90
N LYS A 66 -1.01 -0.21 4.37
CA LYS A 66 -1.59 -1.34 5.10
C LYS A 66 -1.20 -2.66 4.47
N TYR A 67 -0.99 -3.66 5.31
CA TYR A 67 -0.59 -5.01 4.90
C TYR A 67 -1.66 -6.03 5.27
N TYR A 68 -2.00 -6.88 4.32
CA TYR A 68 -2.91 -8.01 4.49
C TYR A 68 -2.24 -9.24 3.92
N CYS A 69 -2.06 -10.28 4.72
CA CYS A 69 -1.44 -11.53 4.29
C CYS A 69 -2.46 -12.66 4.39
N HIS A 70 -2.58 -13.46 3.32
CA HIS A 70 -3.43 -14.64 3.32
C HIS A 70 -2.88 -15.68 4.32
N PRO A 71 -3.73 -16.39 5.07
CA PRO A 71 -3.30 -17.53 5.87
C PRO A 71 -2.64 -18.59 4.98
N LYS A 72 -1.65 -19.32 5.52
CA LYS A 72 -1.02 -20.46 4.84
C LYS A 72 -1.93 -21.68 4.85
#